data_AF-A0A7J7PQ46-F1
#
_entry.id   AF-A0A7J7PQ46-F1
#
_cell.length_a   1.000
_cell.length_b   1.000
_cell.length_c   1.000
_cell.angle_alpha   90.00
_cell.angle_beta   90.00
_cell.angle_gamma   90.00
#
_symmetry.space_group_name_H-M   'P 1'
#
loop_
_entity.id
_entity.type
_entity.pdbx_description
1 polymer ?
#
loop_
_entity_poly.entity_id
_entity_poly.type
_entity_poly.pdbx_seq_one_letter_code
_entity_poly.pdbx_strand_id
1 'polypeptide(L)'
;MLHWPSQLPTVCRHLPWLPAHMRLHTRRLEACLHQAKHTAANLQVHSGSWGAAKLNVDVYRRVFHMFIASMTTYRPLLLRIKTAYDTALEDAAGSAYDHVHLQAELSLMPQRHAEAVAGARAEASARAAAMQDELQHKLQELKQEAAQAEAEFVQADEQLHYYQKHILQARTELDQLETANRRSYKELLDGSSWHLLAQPQGLSSNGPGSHVGKAYRTSS
;
A
#
# COMPACT_ATOMS: atom_id res chain seq x y z
N MET A 1 20.79 43.39 0.97
CA MET A 1 21.63 44.58 1.24
C MET A 1 21.44 45.56 0.09
N LEU A 2 20.53 46.52 0.23
CA LEU A 2 20.39 47.64 -0.70
C LEU A 2 21.03 48.84 -0.02
N HIS A 3 22.19 49.28 -0.51
CA HIS A 3 22.81 50.53 -0.08
C HIS A 3 21.93 51.68 -0.57
N TRP A 4 21.17 52.28 0.35
CA TRP A 4 20.56 53.58 0.12
C TRP A 4 21.68 54.62 0.11
N PRO A 5 21.86 55.42 -0.97
CA PRO A 5 22.85 56.48 -0.97
C PRO A 5 22.48 57.49 0.13
N SER A 6 23.36 57.63 1.11
CA SER A 6 23.24 58.53 2.27
C SER A 6 23.40 60.01 1.89
N GLN A 7 23.54 60.32 0.60
CA GLN A 7 23.66 61.67 0.07
C GLN A 7 22.30 62.10 -0.50
N LEU A 8 21.42 62.58 0.38
CA LEU A 8 20.42 63.55 -0.08
C LEU A 8 21.20 64.80 -0.54
N PRO A 9 20.90 65.36 -1.72
CA PRO A 9 21.65 66.49 -2.24
C PRO A 9 21.52 67.67 -1.28
N THR A 10 22.66 68.26 -0.93
CA THR A 10 22.80 69.53 -0.18
C THR A 10 22.29 70.75 -1.00
N VAL A 11 21.37 70.53 -1.95
CA VAL A 11 20.96 71.48 -2.99
C VAL A 11 19.94 72.50 -2.47
N CYS A 12 19.26 72.23 -1.34
CA CYS A 12 18.32 73.20 -0.77
C CYS A 12 18.99 74.37 -0.01
N ARG A 13 20.31 74.35 0.23
CA ARG A 13 20.99 75.45 0.94
C ARG A 13 21.18 76.72 0.10
N HIS A 14 21.02 76.67 -1.23
CA HIS A 14 21.38 77.80 -2.12
C HIS A 14 20.32 78.21 -3.15
N LEU A 15 19.02 78.02 -2.88
CA LEU A 15 17.93 78.55 -3.72
C LEU A 15 17.30 79.80 -3.07
N PRO A 16 17.80 81.03 -3.34
CA PRO A 16 17.30 82.28 -2.74
C PRO A 16 15.85 82.64 -3.16
N TRP A 17 15.31 81.95 -4.18
CA TRP A 17 14.03 82.21 -4.82
C TRP A 17 12.83 81.55 -4.13
N LEU A 18 13.06 80.67 -3.14
CA LEU A 18 11.98 79.99 -2.44
C LEU A 18 11.31 80.94 -1.42
N PRO A 19 9.97 81.04 -1.41
CA PRO A 19 9.24 81.80 -0.42
C PRO A 19 9.67 81.44 1.01
N ALA A 20 9.73 82.43 1.91
CA ALA A 20 10.21 82.23 3.28
C ALA A 20 9.44 81.12 4.04
N HIS A 21 8.15 80.95 3.73
CA HIS A 21 7.33 79.86 4.28
C HIS A 21 7.87 78.48 3.88
N MET A 22 8.22 78.27 2.60
CA MET A 22 8.82 77.01 2.11
C MET A 22 10.18 76.70 2.74
N ARG A 23 11.00 77.72 3.04
CA ARG A 23 12.29 77.55 3.74
C ARG A 23 12.14 77.14 5.21
N LEU A 24 11.08 77.59 5.87
CA LEU A 24 10.77 77.16 7.24
C LEU A 24 10.25 75.71 7.26
N HIS A 25 9.45 75.33 6.27
CA HIS A 25 8.91 73.98 6.14
C HIS A 25 9.99 72.93 5.84
N THR A 26 10.93 73.25 4.95
CA THR A 26 12.07 72.36 4.64
C THR A 26 12.94 72.11 5.87
N ARG A 27 13.26 73.13 6.68
CA ARG A 27 13.99 72.96 7.95
C ARG A 27 13.23 72.10 8.98
N ARG A 28 11.91 72.24 9.07
CA ARG A 28 11.07 71.40 9.95
C ARG A 28 11.04 69.94 9.50
N LEU A 29 10.98 69.70 8.19
CA LEU A 29 11.05 68.35 7.62
C LEU A 29 12.42 67.71 7.85
N GLU A 30 13.51 68.46 7.68
CA GLU A 30 14.87 68.01 7.98
C GLU A 30 15.03 67.63 9.46
N ALA A 31 14.52 68.46 10.38
CA ALA A 31 14.56 68.17 11.82
C ALA A 31 13.76 66.90 12.17
N CYS A 32 12.54 66.74 11.62
CA CYS A 32 11.75 65.53 11.79
C CYS A 32 12.43 64.28 11.19
N LEU A 33 13.09 64.42 10.03
CA LEU A 33 13.86 63.35 9.39
C LEU A 33 15.06 62.92 10.23
N HIS A 34 15.79 63.87 10.80
CA HIS A 34 16.91 63.58 11.70
C HIS A 34 16.41 62.86 12.96
N GLN A 35 15.34 63.34 13.58
CA GLN A 35 14.74 62.70 14.76
C GLN A 35 14.25 61.28 14.44
N ALA A 36 13.57 61.10 13.30
CA ALA A 36 13.10 59.80 12.81
C ALA A 36 14.25 58.82 12.53
N LYS A 37 15.33 59.29 11.91
CA LYS A 37 16.54 58.48 11.66
C LYS A 37 17.22 58.04 12.96
N HIS A 38 17.30 58.92 13.97
CA HIS A 38 17.86 58.56 15.28
C HIS A 38 17.00 57.53 16.00
N THR A 39 15.66 57.65 15.95
CA THR A 39 14.77 56.63 16.53
C THR A 39 14.88 55.29 15.80
N ALA A 40 14.99 55.30 14.48
CA ALA A 40 15.15 54.08 13.69
C ALA A 40 16.51 53.40 13.95
N ALA A 41 17.60 54.18 14.02
CA ALA A 41 18.94 53.66 14.31
C ALA A 41 19.04 53.02 15.70
N ASN A 42 18.43 53.63 16.73
CA ASN A 42 18.43 53.06 18.08
C ASN A 42 17.63 51.73 18.19
N LEU A 43 16.59 51.57 17.36
CA LEU A 43 15.76 50.37 17.31
C LEU A 43 16.36 49.25 16.44
N GLN A 44 17.09 49.61 15.38
CA GLN A 44 17.74 48.66 14.46
C GLN A 44 18.88 47.87 15.13
N VAL A 45 19.48 48.41 16.19
CA VAL A 45 20.50 47.71 17.00
C VAL A 45 19.93 46.51 17.78
N HIS A 46 18.61 46.44 17.97
CA HIS A 46 18.00 45.47 18.89
C HIS A 46 17.21 44.31 18.24
N SER A 47 16.99 44.28 16.92
CA SER A 47 16.31 43.11 16.32
C SER A 47 16.55 42.94 14.82
N GLY A 48 17.10 41.79 14.43
CA GLY A 48 17.01 41.26 13.06
C GLY A 48 15.63 40.66 12.73
N SER A 49 14.60 41.03 13.49
CA SER A 49 13.26 40.44 13.39
C SER A 49 12.34 41.30 12.51
N TRP A 50 11.32 40.67 11.94
CA TRP A 50 10.27 41.30 11.14
C TRP A 50 9.60 42.52 11.84
N GLY A 51 9.63 42.55 13.18
CA GLY A 51 9.17 43.69 13.98
C GLY A 51 10.00 44.97 13.80
N ALA A 52 11.32 44.86 13.64
CA ALA A 52 12.18 46.02 13.35
C ALA A 52 11.94 46.60 11.95
N ALA A 53 11.67 45.73 10.97
CA ALA A 53 11.33 46.16 9.61
C ALA A 53 9.98 46.91 9.59
N LYS A 54 8.98 46.42 10.34
CA LYS A 54 7.66 47.07 10.47
C LYS A 54 7.76 48.45 11.13
N LEU A 55 8.52 48.57 12.23
CA LEU A 55 8.76 49.84 12.91
C LEU A 55 9.50 50.86 12.02
N ASN A 56 10.40 50.41 11.16
CA ASN A 56 11.11 51.28 10.21
C ASN A 56 10.14 51.83 9.13
N VAL A 57 9.23 51.00 8.62
CA VAL A 57 8.19 51.42 7.66
C VAL A 57 7.23 52.44 8.29
N ASP A 58 6.86 52.28 9.55
CA ASP A 58 5.97 53.21 10.25
C ASP A 58 6.61 54.60 10.46
N VAL A 59 7.92 54.64 10.69
CA VAL A 59 8.69 55.90 10.74
C VAL A 59 8.67 56.61 9.39
N TYR A 60 8.90 55.90 8.27
CA TYR A 60 8.80 56.48 6.93
C TYR A 60 7.38 56.91 6.57
N ARG A 61 6.35 56.15 6.95
CA ARG A 61 4.93 56.52 6.80
C ARG A 61 4.60 57.83 7.52
N ARG A 62 5.14 58.02 8.73
CA ARG A 62 4.96 59.26 9.52
C ARG A 62 5.63 60.47 8.87
N VAL A 63 6.86 60.32 8.38
CA VAL A 63 7.57 61.40 7.66
C VAL A 63 6.83 61.76 6.37
N PHE A 64 6.36 60.76 5.62
CA PHE A 64 5.61 60.98 4.38
C PHE A 64 4.27 61.70 4.66
N HIS A 65 3.58 61.37 5.75
CA HIS A 65 2.39 62.11 6.17
C HIS A 65 2.67 63.59 6.47
N MET A 66 3.77 63.90 7.16
CA MET A 66 4.17 65.27 7.46
C MET A 66 4.58 66.03 6.19
N PHE A 67 5.24 65.36 5.25
CA PHE A 67 5.57 65.91 3.93
C PHE A 67 4.30 66.27 3.14
N ILE A 68 3.33 65.38 3.08
CA ILE A 68 2.03 65.63 2.42
C ILE A 68 1.30 66.81 3.06
N ALA A 69 1.31 66.90 4.40
CA ALA A 69 0.69 68.01 5.12
C ALA A 69 1.32 69.38 4.79
N SER A 70 2.61 69.40 4.45
CA SER A 70 3.34 70.63 4.09
C SER A 70 3.15 71.07 2.63
N MET A 71 2.73 70.17 1.74
CA MET A 71 2.58 70.43 0.30
C MET A 71 1.10 70.56 -0.08
N THR A 72 0.53 71.75 0.01
CA THR A 72 -0.91 71.99 -0.22
C THR A 72 -1.31 71.85 -1.69
N THR A 73 -0.46 72.26 -2.64
CA THR A 73 -0.77 72.28 -4.09
C THR A 73 -0.88 70.88 -4.71
N TYR A 74 -0.04 69.94 -4.28
CA TYR A 74 0.00 68.56 -4.83
C TYR A 74 -0.60 67.50 -3.89
N ARG A 75 -1.23 67.94 -2.80
CA ARG A 75 -1.81 67.08 -1.77
C ARG A 75 -2.71 65.95 -2.29
N PRO A 76 -3.69 66.18 -3.21
CA PRO A 76 -4.57 65.11 -3.67
C PRO A 76 -3.80 64.01 -4.44
N LEU A 77 -2.79 64.39 -5.22
CA LEU A 77 -1.96 63.43 -5.95
C LEU A 77 -1.07 62.61 -5.00
N LEU A 78 -0.44 63.25 -4.03
CA LEU A 78 0.40 62.57 -3.05
C LEU A 78 -0.41 61.63 -2.15
N LEU A 79 -1.66 61.96 -1.82
CA LEU A 79 -2.55 61.06 -1.10
C LEU A 79 -2.90 59.80 -1.90
N ARG A 80 -3.15 59.92 -3.22
CA ARG A 80 -3.41 58.75 -4.08
C ARG A 80 -2.19 57.83 -4.20
N ILE A 81 -1.00 58.41 -4.32
CA ILE A 81 0.25 57.63 -4.32
C ILE A 81 0.44 56.93 -2.98
N LYS A 82 0.18 57.64 -1.87
CA LYS A 82 0.23 57.05 -0.53
C LYS A 82 -0.68 55.84 -0.40
N THR A 83 -1.95 55.96 -0.80
CA THR A 83 -2.91 54.86 -0.68
C THR A 83 -2.49 53.66 -1.50
N ALA A 84 -2.04 53.87 -2.75
CA ALA A 84 -1.58 52.77 -3.61
C ALA A 84 -0.31 52.08 -3.06
N TYR A 85 0.58 52.85 -2.44
CA TYR A 85 1.78 52.31 -1.81
C TYR A 85 1.45 51.57 -0.51
N ASP A 86 0.52 52.09 0.30
CA ASP A 86 0.08 51.45 1.53
C ASP A 86 -0.60 50.10 1.26
N THR A 87 -1.46 50.00 0.24
CA THR A 87 -2.08 48.74 -0.17
C THR A 87 -1.03 47.73 -0.67
N ALA A 88 -0.10 48.17 -1.53
CA ALA A 88 0.95 47.28 -2.03
C ALA A 88 1.88 46.77 -0.91
N LEU A 89 2.14 47.60 0.11
CA LEU A 89 2.90 47.19 1.29
C LEU A 89 2.14 46.18 2.16
N GLU A 90 0.83 46.35 2.33
CA GLU A 90 -0.02 45.41 3.06
C GLU A 90 -0.09 44.06 2.35
N ASP A 91 -0.28 44.06 1.03
CA ASP A 91 -0.27 42.85 0.20
C ASP A 91 1.09 42.13 0.26
N ALA A 92 2.19 42.87 0.15
CA ALA A 92 3.54 42.31 0.26
C ALA A 92 3.83 41.75 1.66
N ALA A 93 3.35 42.41 2.71
CA ALA A 93 3.48 41.92 4.08
C ALA A 93 2.66 40.65 4.32
N GLY A 94 1.45 40.58 3.77
CA GLY A 94 0.61 39.38 3.78
C GLY A 94 1.29 38.21 3.07
N SER A 95 1.75 38.43 1.84
CA SER A 95 2.44 37.40 1.05
C SER A 95 3.72 36.90 1.73
N ALA A 96 4.50 37.79 2.37
CA ALA A 96 5.69 37.40 3.12
C ALA A 96 5.36 36.52 4.35
N TYR A 97 4.27 36.85 5.05
CA TYR A 97 3.80 36.04 6.18
C TYR A 97 3.34 34.65 5.71
N ASP A 98 2.51 34.60 4.67
CA ASP A 98 2.03 33.35 4.09
C ASP A 98 3.19 32.48 3.61
N HIS A 99 4.20 33.08 2.98
CA HIS A 99 5.39 32.35 2.55
C HIS A 99 6.16 31.73 3.72
N VAL A 100 6.39 32.48 4.81
CA VAL A 100 7.06 31.94 6.01
C VAL A 100 6.22 30.84 6.65
N HIS A 101 4.91 31.02 6.72
CA HIS A 101 3.99 30.02 7.25
C HIS A 101 4.00 28.73 6.41
N LEU A 102 3.87 28.84 5.09
CA LEU A 102 3.92 27.69 4.18
C LEU A 102 5.28 27.00 4.21
N GLN A 103 6.39 27.74 4.34
CA GLN A 103 7.71 27.13 4.52
C GLN A 103 7.79 26.32 5.82
N ALA A 104 7.21 26.82 6.91
CA ALA A 104 7.14 26.07 8.16
C ALA A 104 6.31 24.79 8.00
N GLU A 105 5.16 24.85 7.35
CA GLU A 105 4.33 23.67 7.08
C GLU A 105 5.03 22.65 6.17
N LEU A 106 5.65 23.12 5.07
CA LEU A 106 6.39 22.28 4.14
C LEU A 106 7.58 21.58 4.81
N SER A 107 8.22 22.21 5.80
CA SER A 107 9.31 21.59 6.56
C SER A 107 8.87 20.39 7.38
N LEU A 108 7.59 20.34 7.80
CA LEU A 108 7.01 19.27 8.62
C LEU A 108 6.42 18.14 7.78
N MET A 109 6.00 18.41 6.54
CA MET A 109 5.43 17.40 5.63
C MET A 109 6.31 16.17 5.36
N PRO A 110 7.64 16.27 5.12
CA PRO A 110 8.44 15.08 4.85
C PRO A 110 8.50 14.12 6.03
N GLN A 111 8.50 14.64 7.27
CA GLN A 111 8.48 13.81 8.48
C GLN A 111 7.15 13.06 8.60
N ARG A 112 6.02 13.76 8.45
CA ARG A 112 4.69 13.14 8.46
C ARG A 112 4.53 12.08 7.37
N HIS A 113 5.05 12.35 6.18
CA HIS A 113 5.02 11.39 5.09
C HIS A 113 5.90 10.17 5.38
N ALA A 114 7.11 10.37 5.93
CA ALA A 114 7.99 9.28 6.31
C ALA A 114 7.36 8.38 7.40
N GLU A 115 6.73 8.98 8.41
CA GLU A 115 6.00 8.26 9.46
C GLU A 115 4.82 7.47 8.89
N ALA A 116 4.01 8.08 8.01
CA ALA A 116 2.90 7.40 7.36
C ALA A 116 3.35 6.21 6.50
N VAL A 117 4.44 6.38 5.73
CA VAL A 117 5.02 5.29 4.93
C VAL A 117 5.60 4.19 5.81
N ALA A 118 6.27 4.55 6.91
CA ALA A 118 6.79 3.57 7.87
C ALA A 118 5.67 2.77 8.52
N GLY A 119 4.59 3.43 8.95
CA GLY A 119 3.39 2.78 9.48
C GLY A 119 2.74 1.83 8.48
N ALA A 120 2.51 2.30 7.24
CA ALA A 120 1.93 1.48 6.18
C ALA A 120 2.80 0.24 5.83
N ARG A 121 4.14 0.39 5.85
CA ARG A 121 5.07 -0.73 5.65
C ARG A 121 5.03 -1.73 6.79
N ALA A 122 4.99 -1.25 8.04
CA ALA A 122 4.86 -2.10 9.20
C ALA A 122 3.56 -2.90 9.16
N GLU A 123 2.42 -2.25 8.89
CA GLU A 123 1.11 -2.92 8.74
C GLU A 123 1.08 -3.91 7.57
N ALA A 124 1.70 -3.59 6.44
CA ALA A 124 1.80 -4.51 5.31
C ALA A 124 2.64 -5.74 5.66
N SER A 125 3.77 -5.56 6.34
CA SER A 125 4.63 -6.66 6.78
C SER A 125 3.94 -7.55 7.82
N ALA A 126 3.21 -6.96 8.78
CA ALA A 126 2.45 -7.70 9.77
C ALA A 126 1.34 -8.55 9.13
N ARG A 127 0.59 -7.98 8.17
CA ARG A 127 -0.42 -8.74 7.40
C ARG A 127 0.19 -9.86 6.57
N ALA A 128 1.33 -9.61 5.94
CA ALA A 128 2.03 -10.64 5.17
C ALA A 128 2.52 -11.79 6.06
N ALA A 129 3.06 -11.49 7.24
CA ALA A 129 3.46 -12.51 8.22
C ALA A 129 2.26 -13.33 8.71
N ALA A 130 1.15 -12.67 9.08
CA ALA A 130 -0.05 -13.38 9.52
C ALA A 130 -0.61 -14.31 8.42
N MET A 131 -0.61 -13.85 7.17
CA MET A 131 -1.03 -14.67 6.02
C MET A 131 -0.09 -15.86 5.79
N GLN A 132 1.22 -15.67 5.98
CA GLN A 132 2.18 -16.77 5.89
C GLN A 132 1.95 -17.82 6.97
N ASP A 133 1.69 -17.40 8.21
CA ASP A 133 1.41 -18.31 9.31
C ASP A 133 0.11 -19.10 9.07
N GLU A 134 -0.95 -18.45 8.59
CA GLU A 134 -2.20 -19.12 8.21
C GLU A 134 -1.99 -20.16 7.09
N LEU A 135 -1.19 -19.82 6.07
CA LEU A 135 -0.90 -20.74 4.98
C LEU A 135 -0.05 -21.93 5.45
N GLN A 136 0.92 -21.70 6.35
CA GLN A 136 1.72 -22.77 6.94
C GLN A 136 0.85 -23.71 7.78
N HIS A 137 -0.09 -23.18 8.56
CA HIS A 137 -1.03 -23.98 9.32
C HIS A 137 -1.88 -24.88 8.41
N LYS A 138 -2.50 -24.30 7.39
CA LYS A 138 -3.31 -25.05 6.40
C LYS A 138 -2.50 -26.12 5.68
N LEU A 139 -1.24 -25.82 5.36
CA LEU A 139 -0.34 -26.79 4.72
C LEU A 139 -0.06 -27.96 5.68
N GLN A 140 0.15 -27.69 6.97
CA GLN A 140 0.35 -28.74 7.97
C GLN A 140 -0.91 -29.59 8.15
N GLU A 141 -2.10 -28.98 8.22
CA GLU A 141 -3.38 -29.70 8.29
C GLU A 141 -3.56 -30.63 7.09
N LEU A 142 -3.40 -30.11 5.87
CA LEU A 142 -3.52 -30.91 4.64
C LEU A 142 -2.49 -32.03 4.55
N LYS A 143 -1.27 -31.82 5.08
CA LYS A 143 -0.25 -32.88 5.16
C LYS A 143 -0.66 -33.99 6.13
N GLN A 144 -1.28 -33.64 7.25
CA GLN A 144 -1.76 -34.63 8.22
C GLN A 144 -2.95 -35.41 7.63
N GLU A 145 -3.89 -34.72 6.99
CA GLU A 145 -5.02 -35.37 6.29
C GLU A 145 -4.52 -36.31 5.18
N ALA A 146 -3.55 -35.87 4.36
CA ALA A 146 -2.97 -36.71 3.33
C ALA A 146 -2.27 -37.95 3.91
N ALA A 147 -1.49 -37.79 4.99
CA ALA A 147 -0.82 -38.91 5.65
C ALA A 147 -1.82 -39.91 6.28
N GLN A 148 -2.94 -39.43 6.82
CA GLN A 148 -4.02 -40.28 7.33
C GLN A 148 -4.70 -41.03 6.18
N ALA A 149 -5.03 -40.35 5.09
CA ALA A 149 -5.63 -40.98 3.91
C ALA A 149 -4.70 -42.03 3.27
N GLU A 150 -3.39 -41.76 3.21
CA GLU A 150 -2.39 -42.74 2.76
C GLU A 150 -2.35 -43.97 3.68
N ALA A 151 -2.40 -43.78 5.01
CA ALA A 151 -2.43 -44.88 5.96
C ALA A 151 -3.71 -45.73 5.83
N GLU A 152 -4.86 -45.08 5.66
CA GLU A 152 -6.15 -45.76 5.41
C GLU A 152 -6.13 -46.55 4.10
N PHE A 153 -5.55 -45.98 3.04
CA PHE A 153 -5.40 -46.66 1.76
C PHE A 153 -4.53 -47.93 1.89
N VAL A 154 -3.39 -47.84 2.58
CA VAL A 154 -2.52 -49.00 2.82
C VAL A 154 -3.25 -50.08 3.61
N GLN A 155 -3.99 -49.71 4.66
CA GLN A 155 -4.78 -50.68 5.44
C GLN A 155 -5.87 -51.34 4.60
N ALA A 156 -6.56 -50.58 3.75
CA ALA A 156 -7.58 -51.12 2.86
C ALA A 156 -6.98 -52.08 1.81
N ASP A 157 -5.81 -51.76 1.28
CA ASP A 157 -5.11 -52.61 0.30
C ASP A 157 -4.62 -53.92 0.93
N GLU A 158 -4.12 -53.87 2.16
CA GLU A 158 -3.77 -55.07 2.95
C GLU A 158 -5.00 -55.97 3.19
N GLN A 159 -6.14 -55.37 3.56
CA GLN A 159 -7.40 -56.10 3.74
C GLN A 159 -7.88 -56.74 2.44
N LEU A 160 -7.82 -56.01 1.31
CA LEU A 160 -8.16 -56.56 0.01
C LEU A 160 -7.29 -57.77 -0.34
N HIS A 161 -5.98 -57.68 -0.13
CA HIS A 161 -5.06 -58.80 -0.34
C HIS A 161 -5.36 -59.99 0.58
N TYR A 162 -5.72 -59.74 1.84
CA TYR A 162 -6.13 -60.79 2.77
C TYR A 162 -7.39 -61.52 2.27
N TYR A 163 -8.44 -60.78 1.90
CA TYR A 163 -9.68 -61.38 1.39
C TYR A 163 -9.48 -62.12 0.06
N GLN A 164 -8.64 -61.59 -0.84
CA GLN A 164 -8.29 -62.28 -2.09
C GLN A 164 -7.66 -63.65 -1.82
N LYS A 165 -6.72 -63.74 -0.86
CA LYS A 165 -6.11 -65.03 -0.48
C LYS A 165 -7.16 -66.00 0.07
N HIS A 166 -8.06 -65.56 0.93
CA HIS A 166 -9.14 -66.40 1.47
C HIS A 166 -10.12 -66.87 0.39
N ILE A 167 -10.48 -66.02 -0.56
CA ILE A 167 -11.34 -66.41 -1.70
C ILE A 167 -10.66 -67.50 -2.53
N LEU A 168 -9.36 -67.37 -2.79
CA LEU A 168 -8.60 -68.40 -3.52
C LEU A 168 -8.56 -69.72 -2.76
N GLN A 169 -8.29 -69.70 -1.45
CA GLN A 169 -8.31 -70.90 -0.61
C GLN A 169 -9.69 -71.57 -0.62
N ALA A 170 -10.76 -70.81 -0.38
CA ALA A 170 -12.12 -71.32 -0.41
C ALA A 170 -12.49 -71.92 -1.78
N ARG A 171 -12.03 -71.32 -2.89
CA ARG A 171 -12.19 -71.92 -4.23
C ARG A 171 -11.49 -73.25 -4.36
N THR A 172 -10.24 -73.37 -3.89
CA THR A 172 -9.52 -74.65 -3.94
C THR A 172 -10.19 -75.72 -3.09
N GLU A 173 -10.76 -75.37 -1.94
CA GLU A 173 -11.52 -76.30 -1.10
C GLU A 173 -12.82 -76.73 -1.79
N LEU A 174 -13.55 -75.81 -2.43
CA LEU A 174 -14.73 -76.14 -3.22
C LEU A 174 -14.39 -77.09 -4.38
N ASP A 175 -13.32 -76.84 -5.12
CA ASP A 175 -12.88 -77.72 -6.22
C ASP A 175 -12.49 -79.13 -5.69
N GLN A 176 -11.84 -79.20 -4.53
CA GLN A 176 -11.51 -80.47 -3.86
C GLN A 176 -12.77 -81.22 -3.42
N LEU A 177 -13.73 -80.52 -2.82
CA LEU A 177 -15.01 -81.11 -2.42
C LEU A 177 -15.81 -81.56 -3.64
N GLU A 178 -15.84 -80.79 -4.72
CA GLU A 178 -16.55 -81.17 -5.94
C GLU A 178 -15.92 -82.41 -6.59
N THR A 179 -14.59 -82.47 -6.67
CA THR A 179 -13.88 -83.65 -7.19
C THR A 179 -14.06 -84.89 -6.31
N ALA A 180 -14.01 -84.74 -4.98
CA ALA A 180 -14.30 -85.82 -4.04
C ALA A 180 -15.75 -86.30 -4.17
N ASN A 181 -16.71 -85.38 -4.25
CA ASN A 181 -18.13 -85.71 -4.39
C ASN A 181 -18.39 -86.45 -5.72
N ARG A 182 -17.81 -85.97 -6.83
CA ARG A 182 -17.86 -86.68 -8.14
C ARG A 182 -17.27 -88.09 -8.06
N ARG A 183 -16.16 -88.30 -7.33
CA ARG A 183 -15.57 -89.63 -7.10
C ARG A 183 -16.52 -90.52 -6.31
N SER A 184 -17.05 -90.04 -5.19
CA SER A 184 -18.02 -90.79 -4.38
C SER A 184 -19.27 -91.17 -5.17
N TYR A 185 -19.81 -90.25 -5.97
CA TYR A 185 -20.93 -90.56 -6.87
C TYR A 185 -20.58 -91.65 -7.88
N LYS A 186 -19.38 -91.60 -8.45
CA LYS A 186 -18.91 -92.62 -9.39
C LYS A 186 -18.76 -93.99 -8.70
N GLU A 187 -18.16 -94.04 -7.52
CA GLU A 187 -18.02 -95.26 -6.72
C GLU A 187 -19.38 -95.86 -6.33
N LEU A 188 -20.36 -95.02 -5.94
CA LEU A 188 -21.73 -95.45 -5.65
C LEU A 188 -22.43 -96.00 -6.90
N LEU A 189 -22.24 -95.37 -8.06
CA LEU A 189 -22.77 -95.86 -9.34
C LEU A 189 -22.14 -97.21 -9.69
N ASP A 190 -20.81 -97.31 -9.66
CA ASP A 190 -20.05 -98.52 -9.98
C ASP A 190 -20.38 -99.69 -9.03
N GLY A 191 -20.64 -99.40 -7.75
CA GLY A 191 -21.04 -100.37 -6.72
C GLY A 191 -22.54 -100.71 -6.69
N SER A 192 -23.37 -100.00 -7.45
CA SER A 192 -24.81 -100.26 -7.52
C SER A 192 -25.13 -101.34 -8.56
N SER A 193 -26.07 -102.23 -8.23
CA SER A 193 -26.51 -103.35 -9.09
C SER A 193 -27.06 -102.94 -10.47
N TRP A 194 -27.24 -101.64 -10.71
CA TRP A 194 -27.70 -101.05 -11.96
C TRP A 194 -26.57 -100.83 -12.99
N HIS A 195 -25.30 -100.71 -12.57
CA HIS A 195 -24.18 -100.50 -13.49
C HIS A 195 -23.88 -101.74 -14.36
N LEU A 196 -24.12 -102.93 -13.81
CA LEU A 196 -23.99 -104.22 -14.53
C LEU A 196 -25.06 -104.40 -15.63
N LEU A 197 -26.19 -103.71 -15.54
CA LEU A 197 -27.26 -103.76 -16.55
C LEU A 197 -27.06 -102.75 -17.69
N ALA A 198 -26.16 -101.77 -17.52
CA ALA A 198 -25.94 -100.68 -18.47
C ALA A 198 -24.73 -100.86 -19.38
N GLN A 199 -23.92 -101.93 -19.23
CA GLN A 199 -22.85 -102.25 -20.18
C GLN A 199 -23.45 -102.74 -21.51
N PRO A 200 -23.31 -101.98 -22.61
CA PRO A 200 -23.63 -102.49 -23.94
C PRO A 200 -22.47 -103.40 -24.36
N GLN A 201 -22.76 -104.68 -24.52
CA GLN A 201 -21.83 -105.59 -25.19
C GLN A 201 -21.64 -105.11 -26.63
N GLY A 202 -20.42 -104.63 -26.91
CA GLY A 202 -19.74 -104.58 -28.21
C GLY A 202 -20.53 -104.08 -29.41
N LEU A 203 -20.07 -102.98 -30.02
CA LEU A 203 -19.83 -102.92 -31.48
C LEU A 203 -18.96 -101.71 -31.85
N SER A 204 -17.89 -102.04 -32.56
CA SER A 204 -17.02 -101.20 -33.38
C SER A 204 -17.79 -100.24 -34.30
N SER A 205 -17.38 -98.98 -34.41
CA SER A 205 -17.20 -98.30 -35.71
C SER A 205 -16.50 -96.94 -35.60
N ASN A 206 -15.64 -96.70 -36.59
CA ASN A 206 -14.97 -95.44 -36.92
C ASN A 206 -15.95 -94.35 -37.41
N GLY A 207 -15.61 -93.07 -37.20
CA GLY A 207 -16.06 -91.97 -38.07
C GLY A 207 -16.38 -90.63 -37.38
N PRO A 208 -16.26 -89.47 -38.06
CA PRO A 208 -15.56 -88.30 -37.52
C PRO A 208 -16.42 -87.02 -37.34
N GLY A 209 -15.89 -86.09 -36.53
CA GLY A 209 -16.02 -84.63 -36.65
C GLY A 209 -17.40 -83.99 -36.41
N SER A 210 -17.47 -83.02 -35.47
CA SER A 210 -18.25 -81.79 -35.70
C SER A 210 -17.95 -80.72 -34.65
N HIS A 211 -17.56 -79.55 -35.17
CA HIS A 211 -17.41 -78.26 -34.48
C HIS A 211 -18.75 -77.74 -33.94
N VAL A 212 -18.81 -77.39 -32.65
CA VAL A 212 -19.69 -76.33 -32.09
C VAL A 212 -19.00 -75.87 -30.80
N GLY A 213 -18.38 -74.69 -30.66
CA GLY A 213 -18.89 -73.37 -30.99
C GLY A 213 -19.69 -72.85 -29.79
N LYS A 214 -19.07 -72.08 -28.89
CA LYS A 214 -19.66 -70.94 -28.16
C LYS A 214 -18.68 -70.32 -27.17
N ALA A 215 -18.11 -69.20 -27.61
CA ALA A 215 -17.60 -68.16 -26.74
C ALA A 215 -18.78 -67.36 -26.20
N TYR A 216 -18.86 -67.18 -24.89
CA TYR A 216 -19.44 -65.99 -24.28
C TYR A 216 -18.53 -65.54 -23.16
N ARG A 217 -17.70 -64.54 -23.48
CA ARG A 217 -16.92 -63.75 -22.55
C ARG A 217 -17.70 -62.45 -22.38
N THR A 218 -18.52 -62.37 -21.34
CA THR A 218 -19.16 -61.11 -20.95
C THR A 218 -18.35 -60.52 -19.80
N SER A 219 -17.63 -59.46 -20.16
CA SER A 219 -17.09 -58.44 -19.28
C SER A 219 -18.18 -57.76 -18.46
N SER A 220 -17.94 -57.61 -17.16
CA SER A 220 -17.98 -56.35 -16.41
C SER A 220 -17.37 -56.58 -15.03
#